data_AF-A0A8I2FUB6-F1
#
_entry.id   AF-A0A8I2FUB6-F1
#
_cell.length_a   1.000
_cell.length_b   1.000
_cell.length_c   1.000
_cell.angle_alpha   90.00
_cell.angle_beta   90.00
_cell.angle_gamma   90.00
#
_symmetry.space_group_name_H-M   'P 1'
#
loop_
_entity.id
_entity.type
_entity.pdbx_description
1 polymer ?
#
loop_
_entity_poly.entity_id
_entity_poly.type
_entity_poly.pdbx_seq_one_letter_code
_entity_poly.pdbx_strand_id
1 'polypeptide(L)'
;MKKMGLLILLLPLMTVSLFPGKLSVLPELTNPGMMTIDGDELYVLDEVVVYVYSLKDYCLLRKFGKKGEGPGELLPDADLPITMQVLKEQVLVNSFNKLVCFSKTGKMITEKRIPFFVFQIIPFGKNYAVTKFTRYSDGRSKVSVLLFDNEFKEIKTLYETELLNDQGKGKIAFPLITAFIRVSGNQLSVVDQKMEFLIQRFDLEGNRLPPIKKAYQKIKVTDSFKKESMEWLSLQPAFKSAPERARKMIYFPPYLPVIRNLAIKDQKLYVQTYKTRGQLFEFFILDLNGKVLKTVFLPDEKNIKIAPTPTPRYDFKENKFYYLQENVDEETWELHVQEI
;
A
#
# COMPACT_ATOMS: atom_id res chain seq x y z
N MET A 1 -51.60 49.70 -4.18
CA MET A 1 -51.12 48.48 -3.49
C MET A 1 -50.71 47.43 -4.53
N LYS A 2 -49.41 47.34 -4.85
CA LYS A 2 -48.88 46.35 -5.80
C LYS A 2 -48.40 45.14 -5.01
N LYS A 3 -49.05 43.98 -5.19
CA LYS A 3 -48.61 42.69 -4.63
C LYS A 3 -47.50 42.13 -5.52
N MET A 4 -46.28 42.04 -4.98
CA MET A 4 -45.14 41.41 -5.61
C MET A 4 -45.17 39.91 -5.26
N GLY A 5 -45.50 39.06 -6.23
CA GLY A 5 -45.48 37.61 -6.07
C GLY A 5 -44.04 37.10 -6.11
N LEU A 6 -43.56 36.56 -4.99
CA LEU A 6 -42.25 35.92 -4.87
C LEU A 6 -42.35 34.49 -5.42
N LEU A 7 -41.81 34.25 -6.62
CA LEU A 7 -41.72 32.92 -7.23
C LEU A 7 -40.49 32.21 -6.64
N ILE A 8 -40.70 31.34 -5.63
CA ILE A 8 -39.65 30.48 -5.10
C ILE A 8 -39.48 29.31 -6.07
N LEU A 9 -38.44 29.39 -6.89
CA LEU A 9 -38.02 28.32 -7.79
C LEU A 9 -37.38 27.21 -6.93
N LEU A 10 -38.16 26.19 -6.56
CA LEU A 10 -37.67 24.96 -5.94
C LEU A 10 -36.87 24.16 -6.99
N LEU A 11 -35.58 24.45 -7.08
CA LEU A 11 -34.62 23.61 -7.78
C LEU A 11 -34.53 22.27 -7.03
N PRO A 12 -34.89 21.13 -7.64
CA PRO A 12 -34.60 19.85 -7.04
C PRO A 12 -33.07 19.73 -6.99
N LEU A 13 -32.51 19.82 -5.78
CA LEU A 13 -31.17 19.30 -5.53
C LEU A 13 -31.24 17.82 -5.86
N MET A 14 -30.81 17.44 -7.07
CA MET A 14 -30.44 16.07 -7.37
C MET A 14 -29.28 15.74 -6.44
N THR A 15 -29.60 15.21 -5.27
CA THR A 15 -28.64 14.49 -4.44
C THR A 15 -28.31 13.23 -5.23
N VAL A 16 -27.34 13.33 -6.14
CA VAL A 16 -26.68 12.17 -6.71
C VAL A 16 -26.18 11.40 -5.51
N SER A 17 -26.84 10.29 -5.21
CA SER A 17 -26.46 9.41 -4.14
C SER A 17 -25.04 8.91 -4.41
N LEU A 18 -24.07 9.52 -3.73
CA LEU A 18 -22.66 9.11 -3.69
C LEU A 18 -22.53 7.82 -2.85
N PHE A 19 -23.41 6.84 -3.07
CA PHE A 19 -23.27 5.55 -2.42
C PHE A 19 -22.24 4.72 -3.18
N PRO A 20 -21.30 4.07 -2.47
CA PRO A 20 -20.43 3.09 -3.08
C PRO A 20 -21.26 2.04 -3.82
N GLY A 21 -20.95 1.83 -5.10
CA GLY A 21 -21.63 0.85 -5.92
C GLY A 21 -20.87 -0.47 -5.92
N LYS A 22 -21.52 -1.55 -5.47
CA LYS A 22 -21.05 -2.93 -5.73
C LYS A 22 -21.06 -3.15 -7.24
N LEU A 23 -19.88 -3.44 -7.81
CA LEU A 23 -19.69 -3.70 -9.24
C LEU A 23 -19.81 -5.18 -9.57
N SER A 24 -19.13 -6.04 -8.79
CA SER A 24 -19.10 -7.49 -9.02
C SER A 24 -18.73 -8.25 -7.76
N VAL A 25 -19.11 -9.53 -7.72
CA VAL A 25 -18.53 -10.53 -6.82
C VAL A 25 -17.35 -11.18 -7.55
N LEU A 26 -16.25 -11.43 -6.83
CA LEU A 26 -15.03 -12.06 -7.34
C LEU A 26 -14.83 -13.40 -6.62
N PRO A 27 -15.54 -14.46 -7.04
CA PRO A 27 -15.64 -15.71 -6.27
C PRO A 27 -14.33 -16.51 -6.23
N GLU A 28 -13.33 -16.18 -7.06
CA GLU A 28 -12.05 -16.87 -7.07
C GLU A 28 -11.08 -16.35 -6.01
N LEU A 29 -11.37 -15.19 -5.41
CA LEU A 29 -10.56 -14.61 -4.36
C LEU A 29 -10.87 -15.27 -3.02
N THR A 30 -9.83 -15.63 -2.29
CA THR A 30 -9.89 -16.20 -0.94
C THR A 30 -9.40 -15.18 0.08
N ASN A 31 -8.18 -14.66 -0.08
CA ASN A 31 -7.56 -13.74 0.86
C ASN A 31 -6.70 -12.68 0.13
N PRO A 32 -7.33 -11.81 -0.69
CA PRO A 32 -6.62 -10.82 -1.47
C PRO A 32 -5.78 -9.92 -0.56
N GLY A 33 -4.48 -9.87 -0.87
CA GLY A 33 -3.52 -9.05 -0.15
C GLY A 33 -3.43 -7.64 -0.70
N MET A 34 -3.54 -7.48 -2.02
CA MET A 34 -3.31 -6.23 -2.75
C MET A 34 -4.08 -6.20 -4.06
N MET A 35 -4.48 -5.01 -4.53
CA MET A 35 -4.97 -4.82 -5.90
C MET A 35 -4.30 -3.63 -6.58
N THR A 36 -4.33 -3.61 -7.91
CA THR A 36 -3.97 -2.45 -8.74
C THR A 36 -4.70 -2.53 -10.06
N ILE A 37 -5.00 -1.38 -10.65
CA ILE A 37 -5.60 -1.21 -11.96
C ILE A 37 -4.53 -0.73 -12.92
N ASP A 38 -4.50 -1.31 -14.12
CA ASP A 38 -3.66 -0.87 -15.23
C ASP A 38 -4.42 -1.03 -16.55
N GLY A 39 -4.66 0.09 -17.25
CA GLY A 39 -5.53 0.12 -18.42
C GLY A 39 -6.94 -0.36 -18.06
N ASP A 40 -7.46 -1.32 -18.82
CA ASP A 40 -8.79 -1.90 -18.64
C ASP A 40 -8.78 -3.24 -17.88
N GLU A 41 -7.72 -3.46 -17.10
CA GLU A 41 -7.54 -4.68 -16.32
C GLU A 41 -7.35 -4.37 -14.84
N LEU A 42 -7.99 -5.18 -14.01
CA LEU A 42 -7.82 -5.23 -12.57
C LEU A 42 -6.93 -6.42 -12.21
N TYR A 43 -5.84 -6.14 -11.52
CA TYR A 43 -4.92 -7.14 -10.98
C TYR A 43 -5.14 -7.26 -9.49
N VAL A 44 -5.36 -8.48 -8.99
CA VAL A 44 -5.50 -8.79 -7.57
C VAL A 44 -4.46 -9.84 -7.21
N LEU A 45 -3.58 -9.52 -6.27
CA LEU A 45 -2.66 -10.47 -5.66
C LEU A 45 -3.37 -11.11 -4.46
N ASP A 46 -3.60 -12.40 -4.54
CA ASP A 46 -4.19 -13.23 -3.51
C ASP A 46 -3.19 -14.31 -3.10
N GLU A 47 -2.61 -14.12 -1.92
CA GLU A 47 -1.41 -14.80 -1.43
C GLU A 47 -0.23 -14.74 -2.44
N VAL A 48 -0.10 -15.77 -3.28
CA VAL A 48 0.97 -15.97 -4.27
C VAL A 48 0.45 -15.93 -5.71
N VAL A 49 -0.87 -15.85 -5.90
CA VAL A 49 -1.54 -15.92 -7.19
C VAL A 49 -2.01 -14.52 -7.57
N VAL A 50 -1.68 -14.11 -8.79
CA VAL A 50 -2.21 -12.90 -9.41
C VAL A 50 -3.41 -13.29 -10.26
N TYR A 51 -4.59 -12.80 -9.88
CA TYR A 51 -5.81 -12.85 -10.68
C TYR A 51 -5.92 -11.57 -11.51
N VAL A 52 -6.32 -11.71 -12.77
CA VAL A 52 -6.54 -10.57 -13.67
C VAL A 52 -7.96 -10.60 -14.19
N TYR A 53 -8.70 -9.54 -13.90
CA TYR A 53 -10.08 -9.32 -14.28
C TYR A 53 -10.19 -8.21 -15.32
N SER A 54 -11.18 -8.29 -16.19
CA SER A 54 -11.56 -7.19 -17.08
C SER A 54 -12.29 -6.10 -16.29
N LEU A 55 -11.96 -4.82 -16.49
CA LEU A 55 -12.72 -3.72 -15.89
C LEU A 55 -14.02 -3.40 -16.64
N LYS A 56 -14.25 -4.02 -17.80
CA LYS A 56 -15.45 -3.80 -18.62
C LYS A 56 -16.64 -4.61 -18.10
N ASP A 57 -16.40 -5.87 -17.75
CA ASP A 57 -17.42 -6.84 -17.37
C ASP A 57 -17.06 -7.63 -16.11
N TYR A 58 -15.91 -7.35 -15.48
CA TYR A 58 -15.44 -7.95 -14.22
C TYR A 58 -15.22 -9.47 -14.29
N CYS A 59 -15.20 -10.04 -15.50
CA CYS A 59 -14.88 -11.43 -15.73
C CYS A 59 -13.39 -11.70 -15.50
N LEU A 60 -13.08 -12.86 -14.92
CA LEU A 60 -11.71 -13.35 -14.80
C LEU A 60 -11.15 -13.63 -16.20
N LEU A 61 -10.05 -12.96 -16.55
CA LEU A 61 -9.35 -13.15 -17.82
C LEU A 61 -8.30 -14.26 -17.71
N ARG A 62 -7.56 -14.27 -16.60
CA ARG A 62 -6.43 -15.19 -16.37
C ARG A 62 -5.96 -15.14 -14.92
N LYS A 63 -5.17 -16.14 -14.54
CA LYS A 63 -4.42 -16.17 -13.29
C LYS A 63 -3.02 -16.76 -13.49
N PHE A 64 -2.06 -16.30 -12.70
CA PHE A 64 -0.68 -16.80 -12.74
C PHE A 64 0.02 -16.63 -11.39
N GLY A 65 1.17 -17.28 -11.24
CA GLY A 65 1.82 -17.46 -9.93
C GLY A 65 1.30 -18.70 -9.21
N LYS A 66 2.17 -19.31 -8.41
CA LYS A 66 1.85 -20.50 -7.61
C LYS A 66 2.78 -20.61 -6.41
N LYS A 67 2.32 -21.33 -5.39
CA LYS A 67 3.10 -21.58 -4.17
C LYS A 67 4.19 -22.60 -4.44
N GLY A 68 5.41 -22.32 -3.98
CA GLY A 68 6.52 -23.28 -3.99
C GLY A 68 7.88 -22.62 -4.14
N GLU A 69 8.92 -23.43 -4.28
CA GLU A 69 10.32 -22.98 -4.34
C GLU A 69 10.91 -23.00 -5.75
N GLY A 70 10.23 -23.66 -6.69
CA GLY A 70 10.68 -23.85 -8.06
C GLY A 70 10.71 -22.56 -8.90
N PRO A 71 11.14 -22.65 -10.17
CA PRO A 71 11.15 -21.52 -11.08
C PRO A 71 9.75 -20.89 -11.25
N GLY A 72 9.64 -19.59 -10.96
CA GLY A 72 8.39 -18.83 -11.05
C GLY A 72 7.41 -19.06 -9.90
N GLU A 73 7.80 -19.87 -8.91
CA GLU A 73 7.03 -20.13 -7.71
C GLU A 73 7.43 -19.16 -6.59
N LEU A 74 6.46 -18.84 -5.74
CA LEU A 74 6.65 -17.92 -4.62
C LEU A 74 6.37 -18.66 -3.31
N LEU A 75 7.22 -18.42 -2.31
CA LEU A 75 6.96 -18.83 -0.96
C LEU A 75 6.34 -17.66 -0.19
N PRO A 76 5.12 -17.80 0.33
CA PRO A 76 4.60 -16.83 1.27
C PRO A 76 5.41 -16.92 2.56
N ASP A 77 5.80 -15.77 3.08
CA ASP A 77 6.35 -15.64 4.42
C ASP A 77 5.26 -15.11 5.34
N ALA A 78 5.17 -15.63 6.56
CA ALA A 78 4.10 -15.27 7.49
C ALA A 78 4.20 -13.81 7.96
N ASP A 79 5.41 -13.25 7.96
CA ASP A 79 5.72 -11.91 8.47
C ASP A 79 5.90 -10.88 7.35
N LEU A 80 6.11 -11.33 6.11
CA LEU A 80 6.27 -10.45 4.95
C LEU A 80 5.25 -10.74 3.85
N PRO A 81 4.37 -9.76 3.55
CA PRO A 81 3.47 -9.91 2.42
C PRO A 81 4.28 -9.91 1.12
N ILE A 82 3.85 -10.78 0.20
CA ILE A 82 4.23 -10.67 -1.20
C ILE A 82 3.64 -9.35 -1.72
N THR A 83 4.42 -8.63 -2.52
CA THR A 83 3.96 -7.38 -3.14
C THR A 83 3.92 -7.53 -4.64
N MET A 84 2.98 -6.85 -5.28
CA MET A 84 2.83 -6.82 -6.73
C MET A 84 2.99 -5.40 -7.25
N GLN A 85 3.62 -5.27 -8.42
CA GLN A 85 3.64 -4.05 -9.21
C GLN A 85 3.31 -4.38 -10.65
N VAL A 86 2.31 -3.71 -11.20
CA VAL A 86 1.93 -3.84 -12.60
C VAL A 86 2.56 -2.68 -13.36
N LEU A 87 3.46 -3.03 -14.28
CA LEU A 87 4.09 -2.10 -15.21
C LEU A 87 3.48 -2.28 -16.59
N LYS A 88 3.78 -1.35 -17.49
CA LYS A 88 3.23 -1.32 -18.84
C LYS A 88 3.32 -2.69 -19.56
N GLU A 89 4.48 -3.34 -19.50
CA GLU A 89 4.76 -4.58 -20.24
C GLU A 89 4.82 -5.84 -19.38
N GLN A 90 4.87 -5.70 -18.05
CA GLN A 90 5.17 -6.81 -17.15
C GLN A 90 4.57 -6.61 -15.75
N VAL A 91 4.42 -7.71 -15.03
CA VAL A 91 3.98 -7.75 -13.64
C VAL A 91 5.12 -8.27 -12.79
N LEU A 92 5.54 -7.49 -11.81
CA LEU A 92 6.58 -7.85 -10.86
C LEU A 92 5.91 -8.33 -9.59
N VAL A 93 6.34 -9.49 -9.10
CA VAL A 93 5.90 -10.04 -7.84
C VAL A 93 7.12 -10.27 -6.97
N ASN A 94 7.17 -9.59 -5.82
CA ASN A 94 8.28 -9.66 -4.88
C ASN A 94 7.89 -10.50 -3.67
N SER A 95 8.70 -11.51 -3.36
CA SER A 95 8.78 -12.09 -2.02
C SER A 95 10.00 -11.53 -1.28
N PHE A 96 10.24 -11.98 -0.05
CA PHE A 96 11.31 -11.47 0.82
C PHE A 96 12.74 -11.63 0.28
N ASN A 97 12.97 -12.57 -0.65
CA ASN A 97 14.28 -12.87 -1.24
C ASN A 97 14.21 -13.23 -2.73
N LYS A 98 13.07 -13.01 -3.39
CA LYS A 98 12.87 -13.37 -4.80
C LYS A 98 12.04 -12.29 -5.50
N LEU A 99 12.51 -11.88 -6.67
CA LEU A 99 11.74 -11.10 -7.63
C LEU A 99 11.38 -12.01 -8.81
N VAL A 100 10.09 -12.11 -9.11
CA VAL A 100 9.60 -12.81 -10.31
C VAL A 100 8.90 -11.81 -11.22
N CYS A 101 9.29 -11.78 -12.49
CA CYS A 101 8.65 -10.96 -13.51
C CYS A 101 7.83 -11.85 -14.44
N PHE A 102 6.55 -11.51 -14.60
CA PHE A 102 5.65 -12.13 -15.55
C PHE A 102 5.32 -11.15 -16.68
N SER A 103 5.05 -11.65 -17.88
CA SER A 103 4.38 -10.87 -18.91
C SER A 103 2.97 -10.50 -18.46
N LYS A 104 2.36 -9.52 -19.13
CA LYS A 104 0.94 -9.22 -18.90
C LYS A 104 0.04 -10.44 -19.10
N THR A 105 0.41 -11.37 -19.98
CA THR A 105 -0.31 -12.64 -20.22
C THR A 105 -0.06 -13.72 -19.15
N GLY A 106 0.81 -13.49 -18.17
CA GLY A 106 1.09 -14.42 -17.08
C GLY A 106 2.23 -15.41 -17.34
N LYS A 107 2.97 -15.27 -18.44
CA LYS A 107 4.17 -16.08 -18.72
C LYS A 107 5.34 -15.54 -17.91
N MET A 108 6.05 -16.40 -17.17
CA MET A 108 7.27 -15.98 -16.48
C MET A 108 8.33 -15.51 -17.52
N ILE A 109 8.85 -14.30 -17.32
CA ILE A 109 9.92 -13.69 -18.11
C ILE A 109 11.27 -13.93 -17.44
N THR A 110 11.39 -13.59 -16.16
CA THR A 110 12.63 -13.71 -15.40
C THR A 110 12.36 -13.95 -13.92
N GLU A 111 13.30 -14.61 -13.26
CA GLU A 111 13.35 -14.77 -11.81
C GLU A 111 14.74 -14.34 -11.35
N LYS A 112 14.80 -13.60 -10.24
CA LYS A 112 16.04 -13.24 -9.56
C LYS A 112 15.95 -13.53 -8.08
N ARG A 113 16.92 -14.30 -7.57
CA ARG A 113 17.12 -14.50 -6.14
C ARG A 113 17.97 -13.36 -5.59
N ILE A 114 17.55 -12.84 -4.46
CA ILE A 114 18.16 -11.68 -3.80
C ILE A 114 18.84 -12.17 -2.52
N PRO A 115 20.16 -11.97 -2.36
CA PRO A 115 20.92 -12.54 -1.24
C PRO A 115 20.75 -11.77 0.08
N PHE A 116 19.76 -10.88 0.15
CA PHE A 116 19.46 -10.06 1.31
C PHE A 116 17.96 -9.82 1.40
N PHE A 117 17.52 -9.44 2.60
CA PHE A 117 16.12 -9.23 2.90
C PHE A 117 15.62 -7.91 2.33
N VAL A 118 14.59 -7.98 1.50
CA VAL A 118 13.98 -6.83 0.84
C VAL A 118 12.51 -6.70 1.23
N PHE A 119 12.06 -5.46 1.43
CA PHE A 119 10.64 -5.14 1.56
C PHE A 119 10.00 -4.82 0.22
N GLN A 120 10.78 -4.26 -0.70
CA GLN A 120 10.29 -3.82 -2.00
C GLN A 120 11.42 -3.71 -3.01
N ILE A 121 11.17 -4.14 -4.24
CA ILE A 121 12.02 -3.88 -5.41
C ILE A 121 11.13 -3.25 -6.48
N ILE A 122 11.54 -2.10 -7.03
CA ILE A 122 10.83 -1.38 -8.08
C ILE A 122 11.82 -1.00 -9.21
N PRO A 123 11.52 -1.25 -10.49
CA PRO A 123 12.28 -0.69 -11.59
C PRO A 123 12.28 0.83 -11.56
N PHE A 124 13.47 1.42 -11.74
CA PHE A 124 13.65 2.85 -11.68
C PHE A 124 14.63 3.29 -12.78
N GLY A 125 14.08 3.68 -13.93
CA GLY A 125 14.84 3.86 -15.16
C GLY A 125 15.47 2.55 -15.61
N LYS A 126 16.80 2.56 -15.83
CA LYS A 126 17.58 1.36 -16.16
C LYS A 126 18.02 0.54 -14.95
N ASN A 127 17.69 0.99 -13.74
CA ASN A 127 18.15 0.48 -12.45
C ASN A 127 16.95 -0.06 -11.64
N TYR A 128 17.21 -0.48 -10.41
CA TYR A 128 16.19 -0.84 -9.43
C TYR A 128 16.32 0.00 -8.16
N ALA A 129 15.20 0.54 -7.69
CA ALA A 129 15.09 1.06 -6.33
C ALA A 129 14.69 -0.08 -5.40
N VAL A 130 15.47 -0.30 -4.34
CA VAL A 130 15.30 -1.42 -3.42
C VAL A 130 15.18 -0.90 -2.00
N THR A 131 14.13 -1.32 -1.30
CA THR A 131 13.98 -1.12 0.14
C THR A 131 14.53 -2.35 0.86
N LYS A 132 15.71 -2.22 1.46
CA LYS A 132 16.45 -3.29 2.13
C LYS A 132 16.32 -3.15 3.64
N PHE A 133 16.06 -4.26 4.31
CA PHE A 133 16.17 -4.37 5.77
C PHE A 133 17.56 -4.88 6.14
N THR A 134 18.19 -4.28 7.14
CA THR A 134 19.46 -4.77 7.69
C THR A 134 19.34 -4.83 9.20
N ARG A 135 19.67 -5.99 9.78
CA ARG A 135 19.76 -6.18 11.23
C ARG A 135 21.23 -6.30 11.63
N TYR A 136 21.63 -5.55 12.64
CA TYR A 136 22.97 -5.53 13.18
C TYR A 136 23.08 -6.44 14.41
N SER A 137 24.31 -6.85 14.73
CA SER A 137 24.61 -7.72 15.88
C SER A 137 24.31 -7.06 17.23
N ASP A 138 24.37 -5.74 17.30
CA ASP A 138 24.00 -4.95 18.49
C ASP A 138 22.48 -4.83 18.71
N GLY A 139 21.69 -5.50 17.86
CA GLY A 139 20.24 -5.52 17.94
C GLY A 139 19.55 -4.37 17.22
N ARG A 140 20.29 -3.39 16.69
CA ARG A 140 19.72 -2.34 15.83
C ARG A 140 19.30 -2.90 14.48
N SER A 141 18.36 -2.22 13.84
CA SER A 141 17.86 -2.53 12.52
C SER A 141 17.72 -1.24 11.71
N LYS A 142 17.91 -1.33 10.40
CA LYS A 142 17.71 -0.20 9.49
C LYS A 142 16.92 -0.61 8.28
N VAL A 143 16.25 0.37 7.72
CA VAL A 143 15.65 0.33 6.39
C VAL A 143 16.40 1.31 5.52
N SER A 144 16.98 0.80 4.44
CA SER A 144 17.71 1.58 3.46
C SER A 144 16.97 1.53 2.12
N VAL A 145 16.78 2.68 1.48
CA VAL A 145 16.39 2.77 0.07
C VAL A 145 17.66 2.96 -0.74
N LEU A 146 17.91 1.99 -1.62
CA LEU A 146 19.15 1.84 -2.36
C LEU A 146 18.85 1.77 -3.85
N LEU A 147 19.79 2.25 -4.66
CA LEU A 147 19.80 2.10 -6.10
C LEU A 147 20.71 0.93 -6.46
N PHE A 148 20.20 0.00 -7.26
CA PHE A 148 20.90 -1.18 -7.75
C PHE A 148 20.90 -1.19 -9.28
N ASP A 149 21.95 -1.74 -9.89
CA ASP A 149 21.96 -1.97 -11.34
C ASP A 149 21.16 -3.24 -11.72
N ASN A 150 21.19 -3.60 -13.01
CA ASN A 150 20.49 -4.78 -13.52
C ASN A 150 21.08 -6.11 -13.02
N GLU A 151 22.31 -6.10 -12.49
CA GLU A 151 22.98 -7.27 -11.89
C GLU A 151 22.78 -7.32 -10.38
N PHE A 152 21.98 -6.40 -9.81
CA PHE A 152 21.79 -6.24 -8.37
C PHE A 152 23.10 -5.97 -7.63
N LYS A 153 24.02 -5.24 -8.26
CA LYS A 153 25.11 -4.57 -7.59
C LYS A 153 24.65 -3.20 -7.09
N GLU A 154 24.95 -2.89 -5.83
CA GLU A 154 24.61 -1.63 -5.21
C GLU A 154 25.37 -0.48 -5.90
N ILE A 155 24.64 0.55 -6.34
CA ILE A 155 25.18 1.76 -6.95
C ILE A 155 25.28 2.88 -5.90
N LYS A 156 24.20 3.11 -5.16
CA LYS A 156 24.06 4.30 -4.30
C LYS A 156 23.02 4.07 -3.20
N THR A 157 23.29 4.56 -1.99
CA THR A 157 22.27 4.71 -0.95
C THR A 157 21.53 6.03 -1.14
N LEU A 158 20.19 5.99 -1.26
CA LEU A 158 19.35 7.16 -1.48
C LEU A 158 18.78 7.71 -0.16
N TYR A 159 18.35 6.81 0.71
CA TYR A 159 17.73 7.11 1.99
C TYR A 159 18.04 6.01 3.01
N GLU A 160 18.18 6.37 4.28
CA GLU A 160 18.26 5.41 5.37
C GLU A 160 17.50 5.93 6.58
N THR A 161 16.84 5.03 7.30
CA THR A 161 16.34 5.26 8.64
C THR A 161 16.58 4.01 9.48
N GLU A 162 16.93 4.19 10.75
CA GLU A 162 16.81 3.10 11.74
C GLU A 162 15.34 2.69 11.86
N LEU A 163 14.97 1.56 12.47
CA LEU A 163 13.57 1.29 12.81
C LEU A 163 13.28 1.79 14.23
N LEU A 164 12.03 2.20 14.51
CA LEU A 164 11.67 2.66 15.88
C LEU A 164 11.73 1.51 16.91
N ASN A 165 11.96 0.29 16.44
CA ASN A 165 12.13 -0.91 17.23
C ASN A 165 13.48 -0.91 17.99
N ASP A 166 14.40 -0.01 17.61
CA ASP A 166 15.81 -0.03 18.02
C ASP A 166 16.18 0.97 19.13
N GLN A 167 15.21 1.47 19.92
CA GLN A 167 15.54 2.20 21.17
C GLN A 167 16.15 1.29 22.26
N GLY A 168 17.00 0.32 21.89
CA GLY A 168 17.86 -0.46 22.78
C GLY A 168 17.15 -1.44 23.72
N LYS A 169 15.83 -1.62 23.61
CA LYS A 169 15.04 -2.47 24.53
C LYS A 169 14.38 -3.67 23.86
N GLY A 170 14.71 -3.96 22.59
CA GLY A 170 14.12 -5.06 21.83
C GLY A 170 12.60 -4.99 21.79
N LYS A 171 12.02 -3.80 21.57
CA LYS A 171 10.56 -3.64 21.45
C LYS A 171 10.18 -3.42 19.98
N ILE A 172 8.97 -3.80 19.60
CA ILE A 172 8.46 -3.67 18.23
C ILE A 172 7.31 -2.65 18.25
N ALA A 173 7.44 -1.56 17.51
CA ALA A 173 6.40 -0.55 17.39
C ALA A 173 5.21 -1.10 16.61
N PHE A 174 4.00 -0.79 17.07
CA PHE A 174 2.75 -1.09 16.38
C PHE A 174 1.90 0.19 16.20
N PRO A 175 1.47 0.55 14.96
CA PRO A 175 1.79 -0.11 13.68
C PRO A 175 3.30 -0.17 13.44
N LEU A 176 3.74 -1.11 12.60
CA LEU A 176 5.14 -1.15 12.17
C LEU A 176 5.44 0.15 11.43
N ILE A 177 6.38 0.94 11.96
CA ILE A 177 6.79 2.21 11.36
C ILE A 177 8.07 1.99 10.56
N THR A 178 7.99 2.20 9.26
CA THR A 178 9.04 1.87 8.29
C THR A 178 9.12 2.91 7.16
N ALA A 179 10.04 2.71 6.22
CA ALA A 179 10.07 3.43 4.95
C ALA A 179 9.62 2.52 3.79
N PHE A 180 8.85 3.09 2.85
CA PHE A 180 8.44 2.42 1.61
C PHE A 180 8.54 3.37 0.42
N ILE A 181 8.49 2.81 -0.79
CA ILE A 181 8.76 3.56 -2.02
C ILE A 181 7.66 3.47 -3.06
N ARG A 182 7.55 4.50 -3.90
CA ARG A 182 6.71 4.55 -5.10
C ARG A 182 7.47 5.19 -6.24
N VAL A 183 7.32 4.67 -7.45
CA VAL A 183 7.90 5.24 -8.67
C VAL A 183 6.78 5.78 -9.55
N SER A 184 6.98 6.95 -10.13
CA SER A 184 6.11 7.51 -11.16
C SER A 184 6.97 8.24 -12.20
N GLY A 185 6.91 7.77 -13.45
CA GLY A 185 7.80 8.24 -14.52
C GLY A 185 9.26 8.15 -14.10
N ASN A 186 9.94 9.30 -14.08
CA ASN A 186 11.36 9.43 -13.78
C ASN A 186 11.64 9.83 -12.32
N GLN A 187 10.66 9.67 -11.42
CA GLN A 187 10.79 10.09 -10.03
C GLN A 187 10.51 8.94 -9.06
N LEU A 188 11.35 8.83 -8.04
CA LEU A 188 11.18 7.94 -6.90
C LEU A 188 10.71 8.77 -5.71
N SER A 189 9.60 8.37 -5.11
CA SER A 189 9.10 8.90 -3.84
C SER A 189 9.41 7.93 -2.71
N VAL A 190 10.00 8.42 -1.63
CA VAL A 190 10.26 7.68 -0.40
C VAL A 190 9.39 8.27 0.72
N VAL A 191 8.58 7.43 1.34
CA VAL A 191 7.78 7.76 2.51
C VAL A 191 8.42 7.09 3.72
N ASP A 192 8.89 7.89 4.67
CA ASP A 192 9.29 7.40 5.99
C ASP A 192 8.18 7.72 7.00
N GLN A 193 7.58 6.67 7.54
CA GLN A 193 6.45 6.80 8.46
C GLN A 193 6.84 7.35 9.84
N LYS A 194 8.13 7.41 10.20
CA LYS A 194 8.59 8.06 11.43
C LYS A 194 8.52 9.57 11.35
N MET A 195 8.65 10.10 10.14
CA MET A 195 8.70 11.52 9.91
C MET A 195 7.31 12.14 9.98
N GLU A 196 7.27 13.46 9.89
CA GLU A 196 6.01 14.19 9.71
C GLU A 196 5.43 13.92 8.32
N PHE A 197 4.50 14.74 7.85
CA PHE A 197 4.04 14.64 6.47
C PHE A 197 5.17 15.04 5.51
N LEU A 198 6.01 14.07 5.16
CA LEU A 198 7.21 14.25 4.36
C LEU A 198 7.35 13.11 3.35
N ILE A 199 7.36 13.48 2.07
CA ILE A 199 7.65 12.58 0.96
C ILE A 199 8.95 13.07 0.33
N GLN A 200 10.02 12.30 0.51
CA GLN A 200 11.30 12.57 -0.14
C GLN A 200 11.22 12.17 -1.61
N ARG A 201 11.89 12.91 -2.49
CA ARG A 201 11.86 12.67 -3.94
C ARG A 201 13.26 12.58 -4.51
N PHE A 202 13.44 11.70 -5.48
CA PHE A 202 14.70 11.49 -6.18
C PHE A 202 14.48 11.35 -7.69
N ASP A 203 15.44 11.83 -8.49
CA ASP A 203 15.52 11.59 -9.95
C ASP A 203 16.15 10.22 -10.25
N LEU A 204 16.24 9.85 -11.54
CA LEU A 204 16.76 8.55 -12.01
C LEU A 204 18.23 8.30 -11.62
N GLU A 205 19.00 9.37 -11.45
CA GLU A 205 20.39 9.36 -11.02
C GLU A 205 20.52 9.31 -9.49
N GLY A 206 19.40 9.36 -8.78
CA GLY A 206 19.33 9.34 -7.32
C GLY A 206 19.75 10.66 -6.67
N ASN A 207 19.67 11.79 -7.38
CA ASN A 207 19.80 13.11 -6.79
C ASN A 207 18.50 13.50 -6.10
N ARG A 208 18.62 14.23 -4.99
CA ARG A 208 17.45 14.68 -4.23
C ARG A 208 16.74 15.80 -4.98
N LEU A 209 15.44 15.62 -5.18
CA LEU A 209 14.52 16.66 -5.63
C LEU A 209 13.90 17.34 -4.39
N PRO A 210 13.30 18.54 -4.54
CA PRO A 210 12.60 19.19 -3.43
C PRO A 210 11.54 18.25 -2.82
N PRO A 211 11.49 18.05 -1.50
CA PRO A 211 10.51 17.16 -0.90
C PRO A 211 9.11 17.77 -0.88
N ILE A 212 8.09 16.92 -0.75
CA ILE A 212 6.73 17.37 -0.46
C ILE A 212 6.53 17.38 1.05
N LYS A 213 6.12 18.53 1.58
CA LYS A 213 5.89 18.77 3.00
C LYS A 213 4.51 19.38 3.22
N LYS A 214 3.87 19.00 4.32
CA LYS A 214 2.61 19.61 4.75
C LYS A 214 2.55 19.67 6.28
N ALA A 215 2.10 20.79 6.83
CA ALA A 215 1.75 20.83 8.25
C ALA A 215 0.54 19.91 8.49
N TYR A 216 0.69 18.96 9.42
CA TYR A 216 -0.34 17.99 9.73
C TYR A 216 -0.37 17.71 11.23
N GLN A 217 -1.57 17.67 11.81
CA GLN A 217 -1.75 17.39 13.22
C GLN A 217 -1.59 15.88 13.48
N LYS A 218 -0.58 15.51 14.27
CA LYS A 218 -0.33 14.12 14.65
C LYS A 218 -1.52 13.56 15.43
N ILE A 219 -1.82 12.29 15.20
CA ILE A 219 -2.94 11.59 15.83
C ILE A 219 -2.39 10.81 17.01
N LYS A 220 -2.86 11.11 18.22
CA LYS A 220 -2.45 10.39 19.43
C LYS A 220 -2.97 8.95 19.38
N VAL A 221 -2.14 8.00 19.77
CA VAL A 221 -2.61 6.61 19.94
C VAL A 221 -3.54 6.52 21.15
N THR A 222 -4.78 6.11 20.92
CA THR A 222 -5.80 5.93 21.95
C THR A 222 -5.77 4.51 22.52
N ASP A 223 -6.37 4.29 23.69
CA ASP A 223 -6.47 2.93 24.25
C ASP A 223 -7.41 2.04 23.46
N SER A 224 -8.45 2.60 22.83
CA SER A 224 -9.32 1.86 21.89
C SER A 224 -8.52 1.31 20.71
N PHE A 225 -7.65 2.12 20.12
CA PHE A 225 -6.77 1.71 19.03
C PHE A 225 -5.85 0.55 19.45
N LYS A 226 -5.25 0.64 20.64
CA LYS A 226 -4.37 -0.42 21.16
C LYS A 226 -5.16 -1.72 21.34
N LYS A 227 -6.35 -1.64 21.93
CA LYS A 227 -7.22 -2.80 22.16
C LYS A 227 -7.61 -3.48 20.84
N GLU A 228 -8.16 -2.72 19.89
CA GLU A 228 -8.56 -3.21 18.57
C GLU A 228 -7.37 -3.84 17.82
N SER A 229 -6.20 -3.18 17.88
CA SER A 229 -4.97 -3.69 17.26
C SER A 229 -4.52 -5.01 17.89
N MET A 230 -4.53 -5.12 19.22
CA MET A 230 -4.14 -6.34 19.92
C MET A 230 -5.14 -7.48 19.72
N GLU A 231 -6.44 -7.17 19.64
CA GLU A 231 -7.50 -8.13 19.29
C GLU A 231 -7.26 -8.67 17.89
N TRP A 232 -7.07 -7.80 16.89
CA TRP A 232 -6.76 -8.23 15.52
C TRP A 232 -5.48 -9.07 15.47
N LEU A 233 -4.42 -8.65 16.17
CA LEU A 233 -3.17 -9.40 16.26
C LEU A 233 -3.37 -10.79 16.84
N SER A 234 -4.19 -10.91 17.88
CA SER A 234 -4.47 -12.19 18.54
C SER A 234 -5.12 -13.21 17.60
N LEU A 235 -5.73 -12.76 16.49
CA LEU A 235 -6.32 -13.62 15.48
C LEU A 235 -5.31 -14.11 14.44
N GLN A 236 -4.18 -13.42 14.27
CA GLN A 236 -3.19 -13.74 13.24
C GLN A 236 -2.40 -15.02 13.58
N PRO A 237 -2.27 -15.98 12.65
CA PRO A 237 -1.50 -17.20 12.87
C PRO A 237 -0.06 -16.94 13.34
N ALA A 238 0.64 -15.99 12.72
CA ALA A 238 2.01 -15.60 13.07
C ALA A 238 2.13 -15.10 14.51
N PHE A 239 1.14 -14.33 14.98
CA PHE A 239 1.14 -13.82 16.35
C PHE A 239 0.77 -14.92 17.37
N LYS A 240 -0.16 -15.83 17.02
CA LYS A 240 -0.52 -16.98 17.86
C LYS A 240 0.66 -17.94 18.08
N SER A 241 1.47 -18.16 17.06
CA SER A 241 2.66 -19.04 17.12
C SER A 241 3.88 -18.35 17.73
N ALA A 242 3.88 -17.01 17.83
CA ALA A 242 5.00 -16.27 18.38
C ALA A 242 5.23 -16.58 19.89
N PRO A 243 6.49 -16.75 20.33
CA PRO A 243 6.83 -16.91 21.74
C PRO A 243 6.23 -15.78 22.59
N GLU A 244 5.80 -16.07 23.81
CA GLU A 244 5.18 -15.08 24.71
C GLU A 244 6.06 -13.83 24.89
N ARG A 245 7.38 -14.00 24.96
CA ARG A 245 8.34 -12.90 24.99
C ARG A 245 8.19 -11.98 23.79
N ALA A 246 8.06 -12.51 22.57
CA ALA A 246 7.91 -11.72 21.35
C ALA A 246 6.58 -10.95 21.35
N ARG A 247 5.49 -11.55 21.82
CA ARG A 247 4.20 -10.87 21.98
C ARG A 247 4.27 -9.69 22.96
N LYS A 248 5.05 -9.84 24.05
CA LYS A 248 5.31 -8.76 25.04
C LYS A 248 6.28 -7.68 24.54
N MET A 249 6.96 -7.88 23.41
CA MET A 249 7.84 -6.87 22.82
C MET A 249 7.04 -5.78 22.09
N ILE A 250 5.77 -6.01 21.77
CA ILE A 250 4.92 -5.00 21.11
C ILE A 250 4.74 -3.78 22.01
N TYR A 251 4.93 -2.60 21.44
CA TYR A 251 4.57 -1.33 22.07
C TYR A 251 3.89 -0.41 21.07
N PHE A 252 3.09 0.51 21.60
CA PHE A 252 2.42 1.52 20.79
C PHE A 252 3.14 2.86 20.97
N PRO A 253 3.58 3.52 19.89
CA PRO A 253 4.15 4.86 19.99
C PRO A 253 3.09 5.85 20.50
N PRO A 254 3.48 7.03 21.00
CA PRO A 254 2.52 8.02 21.50
C PRO A 254 1.61 8.59 20.38
N TYR A 255 2.07 8.55 19.13
CA TYR A 255 1.35 9.04 17.97
C TYR A 255 1.41 8.03 16.83
N LEU A 256 0.34 7.95 16.03
CA LEU A 256 0.32 7.21 14.79
C LEU A 256 1.19 7.88 13.73
N PRO A 257 1.78 7.12 12.79
CA PRO A 257 2.47 7.70 11.66
C PRO A 257 1.50 8.56 10.84
N VAL A 258 2.02 9.63 10.22
CA VAL A 258 1.16 10.60 9.51
C VAL A 258 0.64 10.01 8.20
N ILE A 259 1.53 9.37 7.43
CA ILE A 259 1.21 8.74 6.14
C ILE A 259 1.05 7.25 6.34
N ARG A 260 -0.14 6.72 6.05
CA ARG A 260 -0.44 5.28 6.04
C ARG A 260 -0.03 4.64 4.72
N ASN A 261 -0.40 5.28 3.61
CA ASN A 261 -0.10 4.80 2.26
C ASN A 261 0.05 5.98 1.28
N LEU A 262 0.73 5.72 0.17
CA LEU A 262 0.85 6.62 -0.97
C LEU A 262 0.57 5.83 -2.25
N ALA A 263 -0.34 6.33 -3.08
CA ALA A 263 -0.49 5.92 -4.47
C ALA A 263 -0.21 7.10 -5.41
N ILE A 264 0.34 6.82 -6.60
CA ILE A 264 0.60 7.82 -7.64
C ILE A 264 -0.13 7.37 -8.90
N LYS A 265 -1.23 8.05 -9.24
CA LYS A 265 -2.11 7.72 -10.37
C LYS A 265 -2.59 9.00 -11.03
N ASP A 266 -2.78 9.00 -12.35
CA ASP A 266 -3.36 10.12 -13.09
C ASP A 266 -2.72 11.49 -12.78
N GLN A 267 -1.38 11.54 -12.68
CA GLN A 267 -0.60 12.75 -12.33
C GLN A 267 -0.96 13.35 -10.95
N LYS A 268 -1.50 12.54 -10.05
CA LYS A 268 -1.88 12.91 -8.68
C LYS A 268 -1.24 11.99 -7.66
N LEU A 269 -1.05 12.51 -6.45
CA LEU A 269 -0.67 11.74 -5.28
C LEU A 269 -1.92 11.53 -4.42
N TYR A 270 -2.19 10.28 -4.05
CA TYR A 270 -3.25 9.92 -3.13
C TYR A 270 -2.59 9.48 -1.82
N VAL A 271 -2.62 10.36 -0.83
CA VAL A 271 -1.97 10.13 0.47
C VAL A 271 -3.03 9.78 1.50
N GLN A 272 -3.02 8.55 1.96
CA GLN A 272 -3.89 8.07 3.03
C GLN A 272 -3.27 8.39 4.39
N THR A 273 -4.07 8.88 5.35
CA THR A 273 -3.66 9.05 6.75
C THR A 273 -4.38 8.08 7.67
N TYR A 274 -4.02 8.08 8.96
CA TYR A 274 -4.73 7.31 9.99
C TYR A 274 -5.96 8.03 10.55
N LYS A 275 -6.30 9.23 10.06
CA LYS A 275 -7.47 9.95 10.53
C LYS A 275 -8.72 9.32 9.94
N THR A 276 -9.72 9.07 10.79
CA THR A 276 -10.95 8.39 10.38
C THR A 276 -12.19 9.21 10.70
N ARG A 277 -13.26 8.93 9.97
CA ARG A 277 -14.65 9.33 10.28
C ARG A 277 -15.53 8.09 10.12
N GLY A 278 -15.86 7.44 11.24
CA GLY A 278 -16.57 6.16 11.21
C GLY A 278 -15.68 5.04 10.64
N GLN A 279 -16.07 4.50 9.49
CA GLN A 279 -15.31 3.46 8.77
C GLN A 279 -14.46 4.02 7.62
N LEU A 280 -14.48 5.34 7.42
CA LEU A 280 -13.77 5.99 6.32
C LEU A 280 -12.45 6.58 6.79
N PHE A 281 -11.42 6.48 5.95
CA PHE A 281 -10.08 7.03 6.16
C PHE A 281 -9.90 8.33 5.37
N GLU A 282 -9.17 9.28 5.93
CA GLU A 282 -8.82 10.53 5.26
C GLU A 282 -7.78 10.27 4.15
N PHE A 283 -8.07 10.81 2.96
CA PHE A 283 -7.15 10.88 1.84
C PHE A 283 -6.94 12.33 1.42
N PHE A 284 -5.68 12.72 1.25
CA PHE A 284 -5.32 13.91 0.49
C PHE A 284 -5.07 13.54 -0.96
N ILE A 285 -5.77 14.21 -1.86
CA ILE A 285 -5.48 14.20 -3.29
C ILE A 285 -4.63 15.44 -3.56
N LEU A 286 -3.38 15.23 -3.94
CA LEU A 286 -2.41 16.29 -4.20
C LEU A 286 -1.98 16.25 -5.67
N ASP A 287 -1.52 17.38 -6.20
CA ASP A 287 -0.70 17.35 -7.41
C ASP A 287 0.71 16.79 -7.12
N LEU A 288 1.51 16.58 -8.18
CA LEU A 288 2.88 16.07 -8.03
C LEU A 288 3.83 17.03 -7.31
N ASN A 289 3.45 18.29 -7.09
CA ASN A 289 4.22 19.28 -6.33
C ASN A 289 3.78 19.34 -4.85
N GLY A 290 2.75 18.59 -4.47
CA GLY A 290 2.24 18.54 -3.11
C GLY A 290 1.16 19.57 -2.78
N LYS A 291 0.62 20.29 -3.79
CA LYS A 291 -0.55 21.16 -3.59
C LYS A 291 -1.78 20.29 -3.35
N VAL A 292 -2.49 20.55 -2.26
CA VAL A 292 -3.77 19.87 -1.97
C VAL A 292 -4.81 20.30 -2.99
N LEU A 293 -5.32 19.33 -3.75
CA LEU A 293 -6.43 19.50 -4.68
C LEU A 293 -7.76 19.21 -3.97
N LYS A 294 -7.80 18.15 -3.17
CA LYS A 294 -9.01 17.72 -2.45
C LYS A 294 -8.65 16.92 -1.19
N THR A 295 -9.56 16.92 -0.23
CA THR A 295 -9.56 15.98 0.91
C THR A 295 -10.86 15.21 0.89
N VAL A 296 -10.78 13.88 0.95
CA VAL A 296 -11.94 12.98 0.93
C VAL A 296 -11.81 11.94 2.04
N PHE A 297 -12.93 11.31 2.39
CA PHE A 297 -12.97 10.19 3.32
C PHE A 297 -13.49 8.97 2.56
N LEU A 298 -12.64 7.95 2.42
CA LEU A 298 -12.92 6.76 1.60
C LEU A 298 -12.86 5.49 2.43
N PRO A 299 -13.63 4.44 2.08
CA PRO A 299 -13.60 3.18 2.80
C PRO A 299 -12.25 2.50 2.63
N ASP A 300 -11.77 1.89 3.70
CA ASP A 300 -10.62 0.98 3.69
C ASP A 300 -10.74 0.06 4.92
N GLU A 301 -9.95 -1.00 4.96
CA GLU A 301 -9.89 -1.85 6.13
C GLU A 301 -9.40 -1.07 7.35
N LYS A 302 -10.16 -1.19 8.45
CA LYS A 302 -9.68 -0.77 9.77
C LYS A 302 -8.47 -1.56 10.23
N ASN A 303 -8.36 -2.81 9.79
CA ASN A 303 -7.31 -3.71 10.22
C ASN A 303 -5.95 -3.20 9.73
N ILE A 304 -5.09 -2.90 10.70
CA ILE A 304 -3.72 -2.47 10.46
C ILE A 304 -2.89 -3.71 10.28
N LYS A 305 -2.60 -4.03 9.02
CA LYS A 305 -1.68 -5.12 8.69
C LYS A 305 -0.28 -4.78 9.26
N ILE A 306 0.36 -5.75 9.91
CA ILE A 306 1.82 -5.70 10.13
C ILE A 306 2.43 -5.97 8.76
N ALA A 307 2.59 -4.91 7.98
CA ALA A 307 3.24 -5.00 6.70
C ALA A 307 4.27 -3.88 6.61
N PRO A 308 5.54 -4.18 6.34
CA PRO A 308 6.55 -3.14 6.12
C PRO A 308 6.31 -2.36 4.82
N THR A 309 5.51 -2.90 3.91
CA THR A 309 5.08 -2.21 2.70
C THR A 309 3.56 -2.19 2.67
N PRO A 310 2.90 -1.03 2.48
CA PRO A 310 1.45 -0.99 2.34
C PRO A 310 1.00 -1.82 1.13
N THR A 311 0.09 -2.76 1.37
CA THR A 311 -0.59 -3.59 0.38
C THR A 311 -2.07 -3.19 0.31
N PRO A 312 -2.39 -2.06 -0.36
CA PRO A 312 -3.76 -1.59 -0.43
C PRO A 312 -4.62 -2.56 -1.26
N ARG A 313 -5.84 -2.78 -0.80
CA ARG A 313 -6.89 -3.48 -1.56
C ARG A 313 -7.84 -2.47 -2.19
N TYR A 314 -7.24 -1.39 -2.67
CA TYR A 314 -7.90 -0.35 -3.43
C TYR A 314 -6.95 0.21 -4.47
N ASP A 315 -7.49 0.86 -5.49
CA ASP A 315 -6.72 1.67 -6.43
C ASP A 315 -7.57 2.81 -7.02
N PHE A 316 -6.92 3.71 -7.74
CA PHE A 316 -7.52 4.89 -8.36
C PHE A 316 -7.40 4.83 -9.89
N LYS A 317 -8.50 5.14 -10.59
CA LYS A 317 -8.53 5.35 -12.04
C LYS A 317 -9.61 6.38 -12.38
N GLU A 318 -9.27 7.40 -13.17
CA GLU A 318 -10.24 8.34 -13.76
C GLU A 318 -11.16 9.04 -12.73
N ASN A 319 -10.60 9.49 -11.60
CA ASN A 319 -11.34 10.06 -10.46
C ASN A 319 -12.35 9.09 -9.81
N LYS A 320 -12.10 7.79 -9.91
CA LYS A 320 -12.81 6.76 -9.18
C LYS A 320 -11.88 6.04 -8.23
N PHE A 321 -12.42 5.69 -7.07
CA PHE A 321 -11.80 4.85 -6.07
C PHE A 321 -12.42 3.46 -6.14
N TYR A 322 -11.61 2.48 -6.54
CA TYR A 322 -12.00 1.07 -6.59
C TYR A 322 -11.46 0.38 -5.34
N TYR A 323 -12.25 -0.46 -4.68
CA TYR A 323 -11.80 -1.18 -3.50
C TYR A 323 -12.45 -2.55 -3.35
N LEU A 324 -11.75 -3.46 -2.70
CA LEU A 324 -12.25 -4.79 -2.35
C LEU A 324 -12.86 -4.77 -0.94
N GLN A 325 -14.05 -5.32 -0.82
CA GLN A 325 -14.76 -5.50 0.43
C GLN A 325 -15.08 -6.97 0.64
N GLU A 326 -14.80 -7.47 1.84
CA GLU A 326 -15.18 -8.82 2.24
C GLU A 326 -16.67 -8.84 2.61
N ASN A 327 -17.42 -9.76 2.01
CA ASN A 327 -18.75 -10.12 2.46
C ASN A 327 -18.61 -11.36 3.34
N VAL A 328 -18.57 -11.13 4.66
CA VAL A 328 -18.33 -12.18 5.67
C VAL A 328 -19.45 -13.22 5.69
N ASP A 329 -20.70 -12.81 5.42
CA ASP A 329 -21.85 -13.71 5.47
C ASP A 329 -21.87 -14.69 4.28
N GLU A 330 -21.37 -14.25 3.13
CA GLU A 330 -21.30 -15.07 1.91
C GLU A 330 -19.91 -15.71 1.70
N GLU A 331 -18.93 -15.40 2.54
CA GLU A 331 -17.51 -15.78 2.37
C GLU A 331 -16.97 -15.41 0.98
N THR A 332 -17.37 -14.24 0.45
CA THR A 332 -16.94 -13.75 -0.87
C THR A 332 -16.28 -12.39 -0.81
N TRP A 333 -15.56 -12.05 -1.88
CA TRP A 333 -15.00 -10.72 -2.10
C TRP A 333 -15.80 -9.95 -3.14
N GLU A 334 -16.07 -8.70 -2.85
CA GLU A 334 -16.81 -7.79 -3.72
C GLU A 334 -15.90 -6.65 -4.19
N LEU A 335 -16.00 -6.32 -5.47
CA LEU A 335 -15.42 -5.10 -6.03
C LEU A 335 -16.43 -3.96 -5.93
N HIS A 336 -16.02 -2.84 -5.35
CA HIS A 336 -16.82 -1.64 -5.20
C HIS A 336 -16.16 -0.45 -5.89
N VAL A 337 -16.95 0.58 -6.19
CA VAL A 337 -16.46 1.85 -6.75
C VAL A 337 -17.14 3.06 -6.12
N GLN A 338 -16.39 4.14 -5.97
CA GLN A 338 -16.87 5.45 -5.51
C GLN A 338 -16.22 6.59 -6.32
N GLU A 339 -17.01 7.57 -6.75
CA GLU A 339 -16.52 8.80 -7.39
C GLU A 339 -15.83 9.72 -6.36
N ILE A 340 -14.71 10.36 -6.73
CA ILE A 340 -13.88 11.15 -5.80
C ILE A 340 -13.54 12.56 -6.21
#